data_AF-A0A522AU78-F1
#
_entry.id   AF-A0A522AU78-F1
#
_cell.length_a   1.000
_cell.length_b   1.000
_cell.length_c   1.000
_cell.angle_alpha   90.00
_cell.angle_beta   90.00
_cell.angle_gamma   90.00
#
_symmetry.space_group_name_H-M   'P 1'
#
loop_
_entity.id
_entity.type
_entity.pdbx_description
1 polymer ?
#
loop_
_entity_poly.entity_id
_entity_poly.type
_entity_poly.pdbx_seq_one_letter_code
_entity_poly.pdbx_strand_id
1 'polypeptide(L)'
;MMRVLIYDDQCRLCVTAKEGLERERAGTDVRFVPYQSEEAARRLGAAYKPGRPDAAFLVEGDGTISRGLDAFLPLVPGLRGGRVLHAILKIPLVRPLADLAYRLVARHRYKLFGSIN
;
A
#
# COMPACT_ATOMS: atom_id res chain seq x y z
N MET A 1 12.25 -2.69 14.72
CA MET A 1 12.21 -3.42 13.44
C MET A 1 11.47 -2.53 12.45
N MET A 2 12.15 -2.06 11.40
CA MET A 2 11.62 -1.03 10.50
C MET A 2 10.80 -1.68 9.39
N ARG A 3 9.54 -1.24 9.22
CA ARG A 3 8.66 -1.70 8.14
C ARG A 3 8.92 -0.87 6.89
N VAL A 4 8.73 -1.47 5.72
CA VAL A 4 8.92 -0.77 4.44
C VAL A 4 7.66 -0.88 3.60
N LEU A 5 7.00 0.26 3.33
CA LEU A 5 5.91 0.33 2.38
C LEU A 5 6.45 0.68 1.00
N ILE A 6 6.38 -0.28 0.09
CA ILE A 6 6.77 -0.13 -1.30
C ILE A 6 5.56 0.33 -2.11
N TYR A 7 5.69 1.47 -2.79
CA TYR A 7 4.61 2.11 -3.52
C TYR A 7 5.03 2.48 -4.95
N ASP A 8 4.04 2.71 -5.81
CA ASP A 8 4.23 3.18 -7.19
C ASP A 8 4.34 4.71 -7.22
N ASP A 9 5.54 5.23 -7.47
CA ASP A 9 5.84 6.66 -7.55
C ASP A 9 5.33 7.32 -8.83
N GLN A 10 4.98 6.52 -9.85
CA GLN A 10 4.43 6.99 -11.12
C GLN A 10 2.90 7.12 -11.07
N CYS A 11 2.25 6.59 -10.03
CA CYS A 11 0.80 6.64 -9.89
C CYS A 11 0.36 7.78 -8.95
N ARG A 12 -0.43 8.74 -9.48
CA ARG A 12 -0.93 9.88 -8.69
C ARG A 12 -1.68 9.45 -7.44
N LEU A 13 -2.55 8.44 -7.56
CA LEU A 13 -3.28 7.89 -6.42
C LEU A 13 -2.33 7.36 -5.33
N CYS A 14 -1.29 6.63 -5.73
CA CYS A 14 -0.35 6.02 -4.79
C CYS A 14 0.47 7.08 -4.06
N VAL A 15 0.91 8.14 -4.74
CA VAL A 15 1.63 9.25 -4.10
C VAL A 15 0.72 10.04 -3.19
N THR A 16 -0.51 10.38 -3.61
CA THR A 16 -1.47 11.06 -2.73
C THR A 16 -1.78 10.24 -1.48
N ALA A 17 -1.91 8.91 -1.61
CA ALA A 17 -2.10 8.03 -0.47
C ALA A 17 -0.88 8.02 0.47
N LYS A 18 0.34 7.91 -0.08
CA LYS A 18 1.60 8.00 0.67
C LYS A 18 1.70 9.31 1.44
N GLU A 19 1.42 10.45 0.80
CA GLU A 19 1.44 11.75 1.46
C GLU A 19 0.39 11.86 2.57
N GLY A 20 -0.82 11.29 2.37
CA GLY A 20 -1.84 11.23 3.40
C GLY A 20 -1.39 10.43 4.63
N LEU A 21 -0.76 9.27 4.40
CA LEU A 21 -0.21 8.43 5.48
C LEU A 21 0.90 9.17 6.25
N GLU A 22 1.80 9.85 5.55
CA GLU A 22 2.86 10.65 6.16
C GLU A 22 2.31 11.81 7.00
N ARG A 23 1.32 12.55 6.48
CA ARG A 23 0.68 13.67 7.18
C ARG A 23 0.00 13.23 8.48
N GLU A 24 -0.68 12.10 8.45
CA GLU A 24 -1.35 11.53 9.63
C GLU A 24 -0.37 10.83 10.59
N ARG A 25 0.93 10.76 10.25
CA ARG A 25 1.95 9.98 10.97
C ARG A 25 1.53 8.52 11.16
N ALA A 26 0.75 8.00 10.23
CA ALA A 26 0.29 6.62 10.27
C ALA A 26 1.45 5.70 9.92
N GLY A 27 1.94 4.96 10.93
CA GLY A 27 3.14 4.15 10.78
C GLY A 27 4.41 4.99 10.90
N THR A 28 4.61 5.64 12.05
CA THR A 28 5.87 6.33 12.42
C THR A 28 7.13 5.47 12.23
N ASP A 29 6.96 4.15 12.15
CA ASP A 29 8.02 3.16 12.03
C ASP A 29 8.09 2.55 10.61
N VAL A 30 7.37 3.15 9.65
CA VAL A 30 7.22 2.67 8.27
C VAL A 30 7.94 3.63 7.34
N ARG A 31 8.87 3.09 6.57
CA ARG A 31 9.60 3.81 5.54
C ARG A 31 8.93 3.61 4.19
N PHE A 32 8.70 4.69 3.45
CA PHE A 32 8.15 4.64 2.11
C PHE A 32 9.27 4.49 1.08
N VAL A 33 9.16 3.50 0.20
CA VAL A 33 10.17 3.18 -0.81
C VAL A 33 9.51 3.07 -2.20
N PRO A 34 10.03 3.76 -3.23
CA PRO A 34 9.53 3.61 -4.60
C PRO A 34 9.75 2.18 -5.12
N TYR A 35 8.77 1.64 -5.84
CA TYR A 35 8.84 0.29 -6.42
C TYR A 35 9.99 0.13 -7.42
N GLN A 36 10.36 1.19 -8.14
CA GLN A 36 11.48 1.15 -9.09
C GLN A 36 12.88 1.21 -8.44
N SER A 37 12.96 1.32 -7.11
CA SER A 37 14.24 1.35 -6.42
C SER A 37 14.88 -0.05 -6.32
N GLU A 38 16.22 -0.10 -6.25
CA GLU A 38 16.93 -1.36 -5.99
C GLU A 38 16.55 -1.97 -4.63
N GLU A 39 16.23 -1.13 -3.65
CA GLU A 39 15.80 -1.59 -2.34
C GLU A 39 14.48 -2.37 -2.43
N ALA A 40 13.51 -1.88 -3.21
CA ALA A 40 12.27 -2.61 -3.45
C ALA A 40 12.53 -3.96 -4.11
N ALA A 41 13.41 -4.01 -5.12
CA ALA A 41 13.80 -5.26 -5.78
C ALA A 41 14.43 -6.25 -4.79
N ARG A 42 15.36 -5.79 -3.93
CA ARG A 42 15.99 -6.63 -2.90
C ARG A 42 14.99 -7.14 -1.86
N ARG A 43 14.09 -6.28 -1.38
CA ARG A 43 13.11 -6.61 -0.33
C ARG A 43 12.01 -7.54 -0.82
N LEU A 44 11.56 -7.37 -2.06
CA LEU A 44 10.49 -8.19 -2.65
C LEU A 44 11.02 -9.50 -3.24
N GLY A 45 12.27 -9.57 -3.67
CA GLY A 45 12.88 -10.78 -4.22
C GLY A 45 12.01 -11.37 -5.34
N ALA A 46 11.52 -12.60 -5.16
CA ALA A 46 10.65 -13.27 -6.14
C ALA A 46 9.29 -12.59 -6.37
N ALA A 47 8.82 -11.76 -5.43
CA ALA A 47 7.60 -10.97 -5.60
C ALA A 47 7.80 -9.73 -6.49
N TYR A 48 9.06 -9.33 -6.72
CA TYR A 48 9.38 -8.24 -7.61
C TYR A 48 9.16 -8.66 -9.06
N LYS A 49 8.42 -7.83 -9.79
CA LYS A 49 8.22 -7.96 -11.24
C LYS A 49 8.72 -6.71 -11.96
N PRO A 50 9.53 -6.84 -13.02
CA PRO A 50 9.94 -5.71 -13.84
C PRO A 50 8.72 -4.95 -14.37
N GLY A 51 8.84 -3.62 -14.42
CA GLY A 51 7.78 -2.74 -14.91
C GLY A 51 6.89 -2.20 -13.79
N ARG A 52 5.60 -2.01 -14.09
CA ARG A 52 4.67 -1.35 -13.17
C ARG A 52 4.08 -2.35 -12.18
N PRO A 53 4.06 -2.03 -10.87
CA PRO A 53 3.47 -2.92 -9.87
C PRO A 53 1.95 -2.96 -10.03
N ASP A 54 1.31 -4.09 -9.76
CA ASP A 54 -0.16 -4.22 -9.76
C ASP A 54 -0.80 -3.77 -8.43
N ALA A 55 0.02 -3.63 -7.38
CA ALA A 55 -0.41 -3.30 -6.03
C ALA A 55 0.70 -2.56 -5.25
N ALA A 56 0.35 -2.01 -4.08
CA ALA A 56 1.35 -1.61 -3.09
C ALA A 56 1.78 -2.83 -2.26
N PHE A 57 2.98 -2.80 -1.69
CA PHE A 57 3.52 -3.87 -0.86
C PHE A 57 3.99 -3.34 0.49
N LEU A 58 3.76 -4.09 1.55
CA LEU A 58 4.33 -3.82 2.86
C LEU A 58 5.25 -4.97 3.22
N VAL A 59 6.51 -4.65 3.53
CA VAL A 59 7.51 -5.60 3.99
C VAL A 59 7.74 -5.36 5.47
N GLU A 60 7.34 -6.33 6.27
CA GLU A 60 7.55 -6.34 7.72
C GLU A 60 9.02 -6.62 8.06
N GLY A 61 9.42 -6.34 9.30
CA GLY A 61 10.80 -6.52 9.74
C GLY A 61 11.29 -7.97 9.76
N ASP A 62 10.36 -8.93 9.81
CA ASP A 62 10.60 -10.37 9.73
C ASP A 62 10.66 -10.90 8.27
N GLY A 63 10.44 -10.02 7.28
CA GLY A 63 10.37 -10.38 5.86
C GLY A 63 8.98 -10.78 5.37
N THR A 64 7.94 -10.71 6.19
CA THR A 64 6.56 -10.95 5.74
C THR A 64 6.14 -9.89 4.73
N ILE A 65 5.65 -10.32 3.56
CA ILE A 65 5.21 -9.43 2.48
C ILE A 65 3.69 -9.45 2.40
N SER A 66 3.07 -8.29 2.63
CA SER A 66 1.65 -8.04 2.37
C SER A 66 1.49 -7.24 1.08
N ARG A 67 0.39 -7.44 0.36
CA ARG A 67 0.12 -6.81 -0.94
C ARG A 67 -1.27 -6.19 -0.99
N GLY A 68 -1.43 -5.17 -1.83
CA GLY A 68 -2.74 -4.59 -2.11
C GLY A 68 -3.36 -3.94 -0.88
N LEU A 69 -4.63 -4.25 -0.62
CA LEU A 69 -5.32 -3.77 0.57
C LEU A 69 -4.65 -4.26 1.87
N ASP A 70 -4.13 -5.49 1.89
CA ASP A 70 -3.47 -6.06 3.07
C ASP A 70 -2.16 -5.31 3.41
N ALA A 71 -1.51 -4.66 2.43
CA ALA A 71 -0.33 -3.83 2.68
C ALA A 71 -0.67 -2.57 3.51
N PHE A 72 -1.92 -2.10 3.47
CA PHE A 72 -2.35 -0.92 4.23
C PHE A 72 -2.99 -1.28 5.56
N LEU A 73 -3.54 -2.49 5.72
CA LEU A 73 -4.23 -2.92 6.95
C LEU A 73 -3.41 -2.66 8.23
N PRO A 74 -2.10 -2.97 8.30
CA PRO A 74 -1.29 -2.69 9.49
C PRO A 74 -1.09 -1.20 9.77
N LEU A 75 -1.24 -0.34 8.74
CA LEU A 75 -1.10 1.12 8.85
C LEU A 75 -2.39 1.79 9.28
N VAL A 76 -3.55 1.17 8.99
CA VAL A 76 -4.88 1.72 9.27
C VAL A 76 -5.06 2.14 10.74
N PRO A 77 -4.68 1.36 11.77
CA PRO A 77 -4.84 1.78 13.16
C PRO A 77 -4.10 3.07 13.55
N GLY A 78 -3.06 3.45 12.79
CA GLY A 78 -2.30 4.70 12.98
C GLY A 78 -2.98 5.94 12.41
N LEU A 79 -4.07 5.80 11.63
CA LEU A 79 -4.83 6.92 11.06
C LEU A 79 -5.90 7.44 12.01
N ARG A 80 -6.20 8.75 11.96
CA ARG A 80 -7.37 9.32 12.65
C ARG A 80 -8.65 8.71 12.09
N GLY A 81 -9.43 8.03 12.95
CA GLY A 81 -10.62 7.26 12.55
C GLY A 81 -10.32 5.86 11.99
N GLY A 82 -9.04 5.48 11.86
CA GLY A 82 -8.62 4.20 11.29
C GLY A 82 -9.07 2.98 12.09
N ARG A 83 -9.27 3.10 13.42
CA ARG A 83 -9.81 1.99 14.22
C ARG A 83 -11.21 1.56 13.77
N VAL A 84 -12.05 2.51 13.34
CA VAL A 84 -13.40 2.23 12.82
C VAL A 84 -13.29 1.56 11.45
N LEU A 85 -12.43 2.07 10.58
CA LEU A 85 -12.19 1.47 9.27
C LEU A 85 -11.63 0.04 9.39
N HIS A 86 -10.69 -0.18 10.30
CA HIS A 86 -10.15 -1.50 10.60
C HIS A 86 -11.21 -2.46 11.14
N ALA A 87 -12.12 -1.98 12.00
CA ALA A 87 -13.24 -2.79 12.48
C ALA A 87 -14.22 -3.17 11.35
N ILE A 88 -14.51 -2.23 10.44
CA ILE A 88 -15.35 -2.47 9.25
C ILE A 88 -14.68 -3.50 8.33
N LEU A 89 -13.37 -3.40 8.09
CA LEU A 89 -12.61 -4.34 7.26
C LEU A 89 -12.49 -5.75 7.87
N LYS A 90 -12.72 -5.91 9.17
CA LYS A 90 -12.81 -7.23 9.83
C LYS A 90 -14.14 -7.94 9.60
N ILE A 91 -15.15 -7.26 9.07
CA ILE A 91 -16.44 -7.90 8.78
C ILE A 91 -16.26 -8.88 7.60
N PRO A 92 -16.62 -10.17 7.75
CA PRO A 92 -16.35 -11.22 6.76
C PRO A 92 -16.89 -10.91 5.36
N LEU A 93 -18.01 -10.19 5.28
CA LEU A 93 -18.65 -9.81 4.02
C LEU A 93 -18.04 -8.55 3.40
N VAL A 94 -17.45 -7.67 4.22
CA VAL A 94 -16.91 -6.39 3.77
C VAL A 94 -15.50 -6.55 3.20
N ARG A 95 -14.68 -7.43 3.78
CA ARG A 95 -13.33 -7.70 3.30
C ARG A 95 -13.26 -8.08 1.81
N PRO A 96 -14.02 -9.08 1.30
CA PRO A 96 -13.98 -9.42 -0.12
C PRO A 96 -14.49 -8.29 -1.02
N LEU A 97 -15.46 -7.50 -0.55
CA LEU A 97 -15.95 -6.34 -1.27
C LEU A 97 -14.89 -5.21 -1.34
N ALA A 98 -14.19 -4.95 -0.23
CA ALA A 98 -13.12 -3.98 -0.16
C ALA A 98 -11.93 -4.40 -1.02
N ASP A 99 -11.59 -5.69 -1.05
CA ASP A 99 -10.54 -6.22 -1.92
C ASP A 99 -10.95 -6.15 -3.41
N LEU A 100 -12.20 -6.43 -3.74
CA LEU A 100 -12.72 -6.25 -5.10
C LEU A 100 -12.69 -4.78 -5.53
N ALA A 101 -13.14 -3.87 -4.65
CA ALA A 101 -13.07 -2.44 -4.87
C ALA A 101 -11.62 -1.97 -5.05
N TYR A 102 -10.71 -2.43 -4.20
CA TYR A 102 -9.27 -2.17 -4.33
C TYR A 102 -8.74 -2.64 -5.68
N ARG A 103 -9.04 -3.88 -6.09
CA ARG A 103 -8.61 -4.42 -7.39
C ARG A 103 -9.17 -3.62 -8.56
N LEU A 104 -10.42 -3.17 -8.50
CA LEU A 104 -11.02 -2.34 -9.53
C LEU A 104 -10.34 -0.98 -9.64
N VAL A 105 -10.10 -0.33 -8.49
CA VAL A 105 -9.39 0.95 -8.41
C VAL A 105 -7.95 0.78 -8.88
N ALA A 106 -7.23 -0.25 -8.43
CA ALA A 106 -5.86 -0.53 -8.85
C ALA A 106 -5.74 -0.72 -10.37
N ARG A 107 -6.71 -1.41 -11.00
CA ARG A 107 -6.78 -1.55 -12.46
C ARG A 107 -7.05 -0.24 -13.19
N HIS A 108 -7.87 0.64 -12.62
CA HIS A 108 -8.28 1.89 -13.25
C HIS A 108 -7.49 3.12 -12.76
N ARG A 109 -6.55 2.97 -11.81
CA ARG A 109 -5.90 4.10 -11.12
C ARG A 109 -5.24 5.09 -12.07
N TYR A 110 -4.61 4.61 -13.13
CA TYR A 110 -4.00 5.48 -14.15
C TYR A 110 -5.04 6.16 -15.04
N LYS A 111 -6.17 5.50 -15.34
CA LYS A 111 -7.25 6.10 -16.11
C LYS A 111 -8.02 7.14 -15.30
N LEU A 112 -8.17 6.92 -14.00
CA LEU A 112 -8.95 7.78 -13.10
C LEU A 112 -8.15 8.94 -12.53
N PHE A 113 -6.89 8.70 -12.15
CA PHE A 113 -6.04 9.69 -11.45
C PHE A 113 -4.83 10.15 -12.27
N GLY A 114 -4.52 9.47 -13.39
CA GLY A 114 -3.35 9.77 -14.20
C GLY A 114 -2.03 9.27 -13.62
N SER A 115 -0.95 9.53 -14.36
CA SER A 115 0.42 9.36 -13.89
C SER A 115 0.99 10.69 -13.38
N ILE A 116 2.01 10.59 -12.54
CA ILE A 116 2.86 11.72 -12.16
C ILE A 116 4.07 11.61 -13.07
N ASN A 117 4.05 12.37 -14.16
CA ASN A 117 5.14 12.45 -15.12
C ASN A 117 6.01 13.65 -14.75
#